data_AF-A0A8T5P3T5-F1
#
_entry.id   AF-A0A8T5P3T5-F1
#
_cell.length_a   1.000
_cell.length_b   1.000
_cell.length_c   1.000
_cell.angle_alpha   90.00
_cell.angle_beta   90.00
_cell.angle_gamma   90.00
#
_symmetry.space_group_name_H-M   'P 1'
#
loop_
_entity.id
_entity.type
_entity.pdbx_description
1 polymer ?
#
loop_
_entity_poly.entity_id
_entity_poly.type
_entity_poly.pdbx_seq_one_letter_code
_entity_poly.pdbx_strand_id
1 'polypeptide(L)' 'MKKTKASTATAVAKGQRNKAIICATVSPWLKTRLEKMVDGKEFSSVSDIVSLACHEFMIRYFSDRESMKSTVAEESTKQ' A
#
# COMPACT_ATOMS: atom_id res chain seq x y z
N MET A 1 53.35 -12.63 14.05
CA MET A 1 52.68 -11.65 13.16
C MET A 1 51.20 -12.00 13.09
N LYS A 2 50.30 -11.23 13.73
CA LYS A 2 48.85 -11.48 13.76
C LYS A 2 48.18 -10.67 12.65
N LYS A 3 47.49 -11.34 11.72
CA LYS A 3 46.71 -10.70 10.66
C LYS A 3 45.37 -10.23 11.25
N THR A 4 45.17 -8.92 11.36
CA THR A 4 43.87 -8.32 11.68
C THR A 4 42.98 -8.34 10.44
N LYS A 5 41.84 -9.03 10.51
CA LYS A 5 40.80 -8.96 9.47
C LYS A 5 40.08 -7.62 9.60
N ALA A 6 40.15 -6.79 8.57
CA ALA A 6 39.32 -5.60 8.46
C ALA A 6 37.85 -6.06 8.29
N SER A 7 37.02 -5.75 9.29
CA SER A 7 35.57 -5.85 9.17
C SER A 7 35.09 -4.59 8.46
N THR A 8 34.81 -4.70 7.17
CA THR A 8 34.19 -3.63 6.39
C THR A 8 32.71 -3.59 6.78
N ALA A 9 32.36 -2.72 7.72
CA ALA A 9 30.97 -2.41 8.04
C ALA A 9 30.36 -1.64 6.85
N THR A 10 29.58 -2.32 6.03
CA THR A 10 28.77 -1.69 4.98
C THR A 10 27.74 -0.78 5.62
N ALA A 11 27.95 0.53 5.53
CA ALA A 11 26.99 1.53 5.99
C ALA A 11 25.73 1.48 5.11
N VAL A 12 24.67 0.85 5.62
CA VAL A 12 23.34 0.93 5.00
C VAL A 12 22.83 2.33 5.25
N ALA A 13 22.73 3.13 4.19
CA ALA A 13 22.15 4.47 4.22
C ALA A 13 20.78 4.41 4.93
N LYS A 14 20.70 5.06 6.09
CA LYS A 14 19.51 5.12 6.92
C LYS A 14 18.51 6.08 6.28
N GLY A 15 17.87 5.64 5.19
CA GLY A 15 16.76 6.36 4.59
C GLY A 15 15.69 6.56 5.66
N GLN A 16 15.35 7.83 5.95
CA GLN A 16 14.26 8.14 6.87
C GLN A 16 12.98 7.48 6.35
N ARG A 17 12.52 6.46 7.06
CA ARG A 17 11.27 5.76 6.75
C ARG A 17 10.12 6.69 7.11
N ASN A 18 9.68 7.52 6.18
CA ASN A 18 8.46 8.31 6.32
C ASN A 18 7.23 7.40 6.09
N LYS A 19 7.01 6.45 7.00
CA LYS A 19 5.91 5.50 6.93
C LYS A 19 4.86 5.88 7.96
N ALA A 20 3.63 6.09 7.51
CA ALA A 20 2.47 6.18 8.39
C ALA A 20 1.97 4.77 8.75
N ILE A 21 1.45 4.61 9.98
CA ILE A 21 0.83 3.36 10.44
C ILE A 21 -0.68 3.61 10.55
N ILE A 22 -1.47 2.71 9.97
CA ILE A 22 -2.93 2.74 10.03
C ILE A 22 -3.39 1.48 10.77
N CYS A 23 -4.26 1.65 11.76
CA CYS A 23 -4.91 0.55 12.47
C CYS A 23 -6.41 0.57 12.16
N ALA A 24 -6.96 -0.58 11.78
CA ALA A 24 -8.37 -0.73 11.45
C ALA A 24 -8.92 -2.03 12.04
N THR A 25 -10.17 -2.00 12.48
CA THR A 25 -10.90 -3.21 12.88
C THR A 25 -11.53 -3.83 11.65
N VAL A 26 -11.30 -5.14 11.46
CA VAL A 26 -11.84 -5.91 10.34
C VAL A 26 -12.53 -7.16 10.85
N SER A 27 -13.36 -7.76 10.01
CA SER A 27 -13.99 -9.04 10.36
C SER A 27 -12.94 -10.15 10.50
N PRO A 28 -13.13 -11.12 11.43
CA PRO A 28 -12.22 -12.25 11.58
C PRO A 28 -12.05 -13.06 10.29
N TRP A 29 -13.12 -13.18 9.50
CA TRP A 29 -13.09 -13.85 8.20
C TRP A 29 -12.12 -13.17 7.23
N LEU A 30 -12.15 -11.84 7.14
CA LEU A 30 -11.26 -11.10 6.25
C LEU A 30 -9.80 -11.24 6.67
N LYS A 31 -9.51 -11.12 7.97
CA LYS A 31 -8.15 -11.33 8.52
C LYS A 31 -7.61 -12.71 8.14
N THR A 32 -8.41 -13.75 8.37
CA THR A 32 -8.05 -15.15 8.07
C THR A 32 -7.79 -15.34 6.58
N ARG A 33 -8.59 -14.69 5.71
CA ARG A 33 -8.41 -14.81 4.27
C ARG A 33 -7.11 -14.16 3.80
N LEU A 34 -6.78 -12.97 4.31
CA LEU A 34 -5.53 -12.27 4.00
C LEU A 34 -4.30 -13.07 4.46
N GLU A 35 -4.35 -13.63 5.66
CA GLU A 35 -3.26 -14.47 6.19
C GLU A 35 -3.03 -15.71 5.32
N LYS A 36 -4.09 -16.40 4.88
CA LYS A 36 -3.98 -17.55 3.97
C LYS A 36 -3.34 -17.22 2.63
N MET A 37 -3.53 -16.00 2.10
CA MET A 37 -2.91 -15.57 0.84
C MET A 37 -1.40 -15.33 1.01
N VAL A 38 -0.98 -14.84 2.18
CA VAL A 38 0.42 -14.71 2.54
C VAL A 38 1.05 -16.09 2.75
N ASP A 39 0.36 -16.99 3.46
CA ASP A 39 0.82 -18.36 3.69
C ASP A 39 0.95 -19.14 2.38
N GLY A 40 0.05 -18.88 1.42
CA GLY A 40 0.09 -19.41 0.06
C GLY A 40 1.23 -18.86 -0.80
N LYS A 41 2.04 -17.91 -0.28
CA LYS A 41 3.12 -17.20 -0.98
C LYS A 41 2.66 -16.42 -2.22
N GLU A 42 1.38 -16.08 -2.31
CA GLU A 42 0.86 -15.18 -3.34
C GLU A 42 1.32 -13.74 -3.09
N PHE A 43 1.53 -13.39 -1.81
CA PHE A 43 1.95 -12.05 -1.37
C PHE A 43 3.04 -12.12 -0.32
N SER A 44 3.86 -11.07 -0.24
CA SER A 44 4.98 -11.02 0.72
C SER A 44 4.53 -10.77 2.16
N SER A 45 3.42 -10.06 2.36
CA SER A 45 2.88 -9.74 3.70
C SER A 45 1.44 -9.22 3.61
N VAL A 46 0.73 -9.17 4.74
CA VAL A 46 -0.61 -8.55 4.80
C VAL A 46 -0.53 -7.06 4.45
N SER A 47 0.54 -6.37 4.85
CA SER A 47 0.73 -4.95 4.52
C SER A 47 0.88 -4.71 3.02
N ASP A 48 1.47 -5.65 2.28
CA ASP A 48 1.59 -5.59 0.83
C ASP A 48 0.21 -5.65 0.17
N ILE A 49 -0.61 -6.62 0.58
CA ILE A 49 -2.00 -6.78 0.10
C ILE A 49 -2.82 -5.51 0.37
N VAL A 50 -2.78 -5.00 1.60
CA VAL A 50 -3.54 -3.80 1.98
C VAL A 50 -3.06 -2.58 1.20
N SER A 51 -1.76 -2.44 0.96
CA SER A 51 -1.22 -1.32 0.17
C SER A 51 -1.72 -1.35 -1.26
N LEU A 52 -1.70 -2.52 -1.91
CA LEU A 52 -2.23 -2.71 -3.26
C LEU A 52 -3.73 -2.42 -3.32
N ALA A 53 -4.50 -2.99 -2.40
CA ALA A 53 -5.95 -2.79 -2.34
C ALA A 53 -6.33 -1.32 -2.12
N CYS A 54 -5.62 -0.61 -1.22
CA CYS A 54 -5.83 0.82 -1.01
C CYS A 54 -5.48 1.63 -2.26
N HIS A 55 -4.41 1.30 -2.97
CA HIS A 55 -4.03 2.00 -4.19
C HIS A 55 -5.08 1.81 -5.31
N GLU A 56 -5.53 0.57 -5.53
CA GLU A 56 -6.57 0.24 -6.50
C GLU A 56 -7.91 0.92 -6.15
N PHE A 57 -8.29 0.89 -4.87
CA PHE A 57 -9.48 1.58 -4.38
C PHE A 57 -9.41 3.09 -4.67
N MET A 58 -8.28 3.73 -4.35
CA MET A 58 -8.12 5.18 -4.54
C MET A 58 -8.17 5.56 -6.03
N ILE A 59 -7.53 4.77 -6.91
CA ILE A 59 -7.63 4.99 -8.36
C ILE A 59 -9.10 4.97 -8.80
N ARG A 60 -9.83 3.90 -8.46
CA ARG A 60 -11.26 3.77 -8.82
C ARG A 60 -12.09 4.91 -8.25
N TYR A 61 -11.92 5.20 -6.96
CA TYR A 61 -12.67 6.24 -6.27
C TYR A 61 -12.51 7.62 -6.91
N PHE A 62 -11.30 7.97 -7.35
CA PHE A 62 -11.07 9.24 -8.04
C PHE A 62 -11.51 9.20 -9.50
N SER A 63 -11.28 8.12 -10.24
CA SER A 63 -11.78 8.00 -11.63
C SER A 63 -13.31 8.10 -11.72
N ASP A 64 -14.02 7.48 -10.78
CA ASP A 64 -15.48 7.53 -10.71
C ASP A 64 -15.98 8.92 -10.30
N ARG A 65 -15.19 9.68 -9.53
CA ARG A 65 -15.55 11.05 -9.11
C ARG A 65 -15.15 12.13 -10.12
N GLU A 66 -14.08 11.92 -10.89
CA GLU A 66 -13.73 12.80 -12.00
C GLU A 66 -14.71 12.63 -13.16
N SER A 67 -15.18 11.40 -13.43
CA SER A 67 -16.27 11.16 -14.40
C SER A 67 -17.62 11.72 -13.93
N MET A 68 -17.86 11.83 -12.63
CA MET A 68 -19.00 12.57 -12.08
C MET A 68 -18.84 14.09 -12.15
N LYS A 69 -17.62 14.63 -12.14
CA LYS A 69 -17.40 16.08 -12.32
C LYS A 69 -17.59 16.53 -13.76
N SER A 70 -17.26 15.70 -14.75
CA SER A 70 -17.44 16.05 -16.17
C SER A 70 -18.90 15.98 -16.64
N THR A 71 -19.74 15.13 -16.04
CA THR A 71 -21.16 15.01 -16.39
C THR A 71 -22.02 16.15 -15.82
N VAL A 72 -21.67 16.70 -14.64
CA VAL A 72 -22.41 17.81 -14.02
C VAL A 72 -22.09 19.17 -14.69
N ALA A 73 -20.94 19.29 -15.36
CA ALA A 73 -20.55 20.51 -16.07
C ALA A 73 -21.32 20.72 -17.40
N GLU A 74 -21.76 19.65 -18.08
CA GLU A 74 -22.52 19.77 -19.33
C GLU A 74 -24.01 20.07 -19.13
N GLU A 75 -24.60 19.68 -18.00
CA GLU A 75 -26.02 19.95 -17.71
C GLU A 75 -26.28 21.38 -17.19
N SER A 76 -25.26 22.09 -16.69
CA SER A 76 -25.40 23.46 -16.18
C SER A 76 -25.29 24.56 -17.26
N THR A 77 -25.14 24.19 -18.54
CA THR A 77 -24.97 25.16 -19.65
C THR A 77 -26.20 25.25 -20.57
N LYS A 78 -27.36 24.70 -20.15
CA LYS A 78 -28.63 24.76 -20.91
C LYS A 78 -29.84 25.25 -20.10
N GLN A 79 -29.64 26.19 -19.17
CA GLN A 79 -30.75 27.00 -18.64
C GLN A 79 -30.44 28.49 -18.77
#